data_AF-A0AAD7TJ44-F1
#
_entry.id   AF-A0AAD7TJ44-F1
#
_cell.length_a   1.000
_cell.length_b   1.000
_cell.length_c   1.000
_cell.angle_alpha   90.00
_cell.angle_beta   90.00
_cell.angle_gamma   90.00
#
_symmetry.space_group_name_H-M   'P 1'
#
loop_
_entity.id
_entity.type
_entity.pdbx_description
1 polymer ?
#
loop_
_entity_poly.entity_id
_entity_poly.type
_entity_poly.pdbx_seq_one_letter_code
_entity_poly.pdbx_strand_id
1 'polypeptide(L)'
;MSRSELVQAGLNAILKNLSGLDQQYFEASSIRLRHPFVLDESHKALVSKEGFTSSGYRNIYYSITFTKDNIDTGVVLSLYVRNPSTDDPSANRKAFASAIEYFLSTGSTITLRDVDANDFRDL
;
A
#
# COMPACT_ATOMS: atom_id res chain seq x y z
N MET A 1 -2.13 -6.27 18.55
CA MET A 1 -1.19 -5.68 17.56
C MET A 1 -1.35 -4.16 17.60
N SER A 2 -0.26 -3.45 17.86
CA SER A 2 -0.16 -2.01 17.67
C SER A 2 -0.29 -1.66 16.18
N ARG A 3 -0.56 -0.38 15.87
CA ARG A 3 -0.67 0.05 14.47
C ARG A 3 0.65 -0.14 13.70
N SER A 4 1.80 0.06 14.34
CA SER A 4 3.11 -0.16 13.71
C SER A 4 3.38 -1.62 13.40
N GLU A 5 3.06 -2.53 14.31
CA GLU A 5 3.16 -3.98 14.06
C GLU A 5 2.22 -4.42 12.93
N LEU A 6 1.01 -3.84 12.85
CA LEU A 6 0.04 -4.09 11.78
C LEU A 6 0.58 -3.67 10.42
N VAL A 7 1.12 -2.46 10.33
CA VAL A 7 1.71 -1.97 9.09
C VAL A 7 2.90 -2.83 8.67
N GLN A 8 3.79 -3.16 9.60
CA GLN A 8 4.97 -3.97 9.30
C GLN A 8 4.58 -5.40 8.85
N ALA A 9 3.72 -6.08 9.60
CA ALA A 9 3.21 -7.41 9.25
C ALA A 9 2.49 -7.37 7.89
N GLY A 10 1.69 -6.33 7.68
CA GLY A 10 0.97 -6.03 6.47
C GLY A 10 1.83 -5.92 5.22
N LEU A 11 2.78 -4.99 5.26
CA LEU A 11 3.70 -4.74 4.15
C LEU A 11 4.58 -5.96 3.85
N ASN A 12 5.02 -6.69 4.88
CA ASN A 12 5.74 -7.95 4.71
C ASN A 12 4.87 -9.03 4.04
N ALA A 13 3.59 -9.14 4.43
CA ALA A 13 2.67 -10.08 3.81
C ALA A 13 2.42 -9.74 2.33
N ILE A 14 2.30 -8.44 2.00
CA ILE A 14 2.17 -7.98 0.62
C ILE A 14 3.41 -8.36 -0.20
N LEU A 15 4.62 -8.07 0.30
CA LEU A 15 5.88 -8.43 -0.38
C LEU A 15 5.98 -9.95 -0.63
N LYS A 16 5.70 -10.76 0.40
CA LYS A 16 5.77 -12.23 0.32
C LYS A 16 4.83 -12.79 -0.75
N ASN A 17 3.68 -12.16 -0.97
CA ASN A 17 2.63 -12.64 -1.86
C ASN A 17 2.52 -11.84 -3.17
N LEU A 18 3.47 -10.94 -3.44
CA LEU A 18 3.40 -10.03 -4.58
C LEU A 18 3.40 -10.78 -5.93
N SER A 19 4.07 -11.93 -6.00
CA SER A 19 4.10 -12.79 -7.18
C SER A 19 2.73 -13.40 -7.51
N GLY A 20 1.85 -13.54 -6.52
CA GLY A 20 0.48 -14.04 -6.65
C GLY A 20 -0.52 -12.98 -7.12
N LEU A 21 -0.15 -11.69 -7.15
CA LEU A 21 -0.98 -10.67 -7.75
C LEU A 21 -0.98 -10.78 -9.28
N ASP A 22 -2.15 -10.60 -9.86
CA ASP A 22 -2.33 -10.53 -11.31
C ASP A 22 -1.38 -9.48 -11.93
N GLN A 23 -0.84 -9.80 -13.10
CA GLN A 23 0.02 -8.90 -13.85
C GLN A 23 -0.62 -7.52 -14.11
N GLN A 24 -1.96 -7.45 -14.26
CA GLN A 24 -2.70 -6.22 -14.50
C GLN A 24 -2.53 -5.17 -13.39
N TYR A 25 -2.14 -5.58 -12.18
CA TYR A 25 -1.76 -4.62 -11.12
C TYR A 25 -0.53 -3.80 -11.52
N PHE A 26 0.34 -4.33 -12.36
CA PHE A 26 1.64 -3.74 -12.68
C PHE A 26 1.71 -3.22 -14.11
N GLU A 27 0.67 -3.43 -14.91
CA GLU A 27 0.56 -2.86 -16.25
C GLU A 27 0.35 -1.36 -16.22
N ALA A 28 0.96 -0.64 -17.15
CA ALA A 28 0.76 0.79 -17.39
C ALA A 28 -0.61 1.06 -18.04
N SER A 29 -1.67 0.78 -17.30
CA SER A 29 -3.07 0.85 -17.74
C SER A 29 -3.94 1.55 -16.71
N SER A 30 -5.01 2.22 -17.17
CA SER A 30 -5.94 2.95 -16.30
C SER A 30 -6.92 2.06 -15.54
N ILE A 31 -6.77 0.73 -15.64
CA ILE A 31 -7.61 -0.24 -14.95
C ILE A 31 -7.41 -0.07 -13.44
N ARG A 32 -8.53 0.01 -12.71
CA ARG A 32 -8.54 0.06 -11.25
C ARG A 32 -8.75 -1.34 -10.68
N LEU A 33 -7.90 -1.73 -9.74
CA LEU A 33 -7.94 -3.06 -9.13
C LEU A 33 -7.76 -2.94 -7.62
N ARG A 34 -8.31 -3.90 -6.88
CA ARG A 34 -8.24 -3.96 -5.41
C ARG A 34 -8.03 -5.41 -4.96
N HIS A 35 -6.99 -5.65 -4.18
CA HIS A 35 -6.67 -6.98 -3.66
C HIS A 35 -6.58 -6.95 -2.13
N PRO A 36 -7.47 -7.68 -1.42
CA PRO A 36 -7.36 -7.83 0.02
C PRO A 36 -6.31 -8.88 0.37
N PHE A 37 -5.44 -8.55 1.33
CA PHE A 37 -4.57 -9.49 2.01
C PHE A 37 -5.10 -9.71 3.42
N VAL A 38 -5.45 -10.95 3.75
CA VAL A 38 -5.84 -11.33 5.11
C VAL A 38 -4.56 -11.58 5.91
N LEU A 39 -4.38 -10.83 7.00
CA LEU A 39 -3.24 -10.98 7.90
C LEU A 39 -3.58 -11.93 9.05
N ASP A 40 -4.76 -11.73 9.64
CA ASP A 40 -5.41 -12.62 10.61
C ASP A 40 -6.94 -12.40 10.59
N GLU A 41 -7.67 -12.95 11.55
CA GLU A 41 -9.14 -12.87 11.64
C GLU A 41 -9.67 -11.43 11.75
N SER A 42 -8.90 -10.54 12.39
CA SER A 42 -9.27 -9.15 12.67
C SER A 42 -8.60 -8.15 11.74
N HIS A 43 -7.47 -8.50 11.12
CA HIS A 43 -6.62 -7.56 10.39
C HIS A 43 -6.50 -7.89 8.91
N LYS A 44 -6.70 -6.88 8.08
CA LYS A 44 -6.61 -6.97 6.61
C LYS A 44 -5.79 -5.80 6.06
N ALA A 45 -5.08 -6.04 4.97
CA ALA A 45 -4.52 -5.01 4.13
C ALA A 45 -5.28 -4.96 2.79
N LEU A 46 -5.36 -3.81 2.17
CA LEU A 46 -5.93 -3.66 0.82
C LEU A 46 -4.90 -2.96 -0.05
N VAL A 47 -4.45 -3.64 -1.10
CA VAL A 47 -3.64 -3.01 -2.15
C VAL A 47 -4.58 -2.60 -3.27
N SER A 48 -4.62 -1.31 -3.55
CA SER A 48 -5.36 -0.75 -4.67
C SER A 48 -4.41 -0.24 -5.74
N LYS A 49 -4.68 -0.58 -6.99
CA LYS A 49 -4.24 0.17 -8.17
C LYS A 49 -5.30 1.22 -8.47
N GLU A 50 -4.98 2.48 -8.23
CA GLU A 50 -5.92 3.61 -8.34
C GLU A 50 -6.03 4.15 -9.77
N GLY A 51 -5.07 3.80 -10.63
CA GLY A 51 -5.12 4.05 -12.06
C GLY A 51 -3.75 4.41 -12.64
N PHE A 52 -3.80 5.02 -13.82
CA PHE A 52 -2.64 5.41 -14.59
C PHE A 52 -2.87 6.78 -15.25
N THR A 53 -1.88 7.66 -15.19
CA THR A 53 -1.90 8.91 -15.97
C THR A 53 -1.20 8.72 -17.30
N SER A 54 -1.83 9.16 -18.39
CA SER A 54 -1.22 9.12 -19.74
C SER A 54 -0.46 10.41 -20.09
N SER A 55 -0.65 11.49 -19.31
CA SER A 55 0.03 12.78 -19.48
C SER A 55 1.17 12.96 -18.48
N GLY A 56 2.22 13.69 -18.90
CA GLY A 56 3.42 13.93 -18.09
C GLY A 56 4.29 12.67 -17.93
N TYR A 57 4.80 12.43 -16.72
CA TYR A 57 5.70 11.32 -16.38
C TYR A 57 5.07 9.92 -16.42
N ARG A 58 3.83 9.80 -16.91
CA ARG A 58 3.02 8.57 -16.98
C ARG A 58 3.13 7.74 -15.71
N ASN A 59 2.27 7.90 -14.69
CA ASN A 59 2.49 7.18 -13.43
C ASN A 59 1.44 6.10 -13.21
N ILE A 60 1.83 4.97 -12.62
CA ILE A 60 0.88 4.04 -11.99
C ILE A 60 0.72 4.44 -10.52
N TYR A 61 -0.52 4.53 -10.06
CA TYR A 61 -0.89 4.96 -8.72
C TYR A 61 -1.33 3.78 -7.90
N TYR A 62 -0.77 3.66 -6.70
CA TYR A 62 -1.17 2.64 -5.73
C TYR A 62 -1.45 3.25 -4.36
N SER A 63 -2.38 2.64 -3.63
CA SER A 63 -2.59 2.89 -2.22
C SER A 63 -2.69 1.60 -1.45
N ILE A 64 -2.15 1.60 -0.24
CA ILE A 64 -2.26 0.50 0.72
C ILE A 64 -3.00 1.02 1.94
N THR A 65 -4.18 0.46 2.21
CA THR A 65 -4.96 0.72 3.43
C THR A 65 -4.97 -0.51 4.31
N PHE A 66 -5.24 -0.29 5.60
CA PHE A 66 -5.34 -1.37 6.58
C PHE A 66 -6.67 -1.28 7.30
N THR A 67 -7.24 -2.44 7.60
CA THR A 67 -8.49 -2.56 8.33
C THR A 67 -8.25 -3.40 9.58
N LYS A 68 -8.77 -2.94 10.72
CA LYS A 68 -8.78 -3.67 11.98
C LYS A 68 -10.22 -3.81 12.46
N ASP A 69 -10.69 -5.03 12.68
CA ASP A 69 -12.06 -5.33 13.10
C ASP A 69 -13.11 -4.67 12.19
N ASN A 70 -12.85 -4.69 10.88
CA ASN A 70 -13.63 -4.00 9.82
C ASN A 70 -13.66 -2.46 9.90
N ILE A 71 -12.84 -1.84 10.76
CA ILE A 71 -12.64 -0.39 10.82
C ILE A 71 -11.42 -0.01 9.96
N ASP A 72 -11.62 0.89 9.00
CA ASP A 72 -10.54 1.44 8.16
C ASP A 72 -9.61 2.32 9.01
N THR A 73 -8.32 2.02 8.96
CA THR A 73 -7.27 2.77 9.66
C THR A 73 -6.64 3.87 8.80
N GLY A 74 -7.18 4.07 7.59
CA GLY A 74 -6.74 5.03 6.59
C GLY A 74 -5.65 4.50 5.66
N VAL A 75 -5.24 5.35 4.71
CA VAL A 75 -4.13 5.06 3.81
C VAL A 75 -2.83 5.13 4.59
N VAL A 76 -2.10 4.02 4.59
CA VAL A 76 -0.80 3.90 5.25
C VAL A 76 0.33 4.21 4.27
N LEU A 77 0.19 3.80 3.01
CA LEU A 77 1.22 4.01 2.00
C LEU A 77 0.59 4.34 0.65
N SER A 78 1.02 5.45 0.05
CA SER A 78 0.73 5.79 -1.35
C SER A 78 2.01 5.67 -2.15
N LEU A 79 1.95 4.91 -3.25
CA LEU A 79 3.10 4.63 -4.11
C LEU A 79 2.81 5.07 -5.53
N TYR A 80 3.86 5.56 -6.20
CA TYR A 80 3.81 6.00 -7.58
C TYR A 80 4.96 5.39 -8.34
N VAL A 81 4.67 4.54 -9.32
CA VAL A 81 5.69 4.07 -10.27
C VAL A 81 5.74 5.07 -11.41
N ARG A 82 6.79 5.89 -11.43
CA ARG A 82 7.03 6.90 -12.48
C ARG A 82 7.66 6.26 -13.70
N ASN A 83 7.28 6.70 -14.89
CA ASN A 83 7.77 6.15 -16.17
C ASN A 83 7.74 4.59 -16.19
N PRO A 84 6.59 3.96 -15.91
CA PRO A 84 6.44 2.52 -15.87
C PRO A 84 6.72 1.95 -17.26
N SER A 85 7.28 0.74 -17.27
CA SER A 85 7.40 -0.02 -18.50
C SER A 85 6.01 -0.41 -19.00
N THR A 86 5.72 -0.16 -20.27
CA THR A 86 4.51 -0.69 -20.94
C THR A 86 4.68 -2.13 -21.36
N ASP A 87 5.92 -2.55 -21.59
CA ASP A 87 6.23 -3.82 -22.26
C ASP A 87 6.68 -4.88 -21.25
N ASP A 88 7.10 -4.45 -20.05
CA ASP A 88 7.54 -5.32 -18.96
C ASP A 88 6.88 -4.92 -17.63
N PRO A 89 5.65 -5.41 -17.35
CA PRO A 89 5.00 -5.22 -16.06
C PRO A 89 5.79 -5.79 -14.88
N SER A 90 6.72 -6.72 -15.10
CA SER A 90 7.56 -7.26 -14.03
C SER A 90 8.55 -6.23 -13.49
N ALA A 91 9.03 -5.31 -14.33
CA ALA A 91 9.84 -4.17 -13.90
C ALA A 91 9.05 -3.24 -12.97
N ASN A 92 7.77 -2.98 -13.28
CA ASN A 92 6.89 -2.15 -12.45
C ASN A 92 6.58 -2.84 -11.12
N ARG A 93 6.40 -4.17 -11.12
CA ARG A 93 6.27 -4.98 -9.90
C ARG A 93 7.51 -4.86 -9.01
N LYS A 94 8.72 -4.92 -9.59
CA LYS A 94 9.97 -4.72 -8.85
C LYS A 94 10.05 -3.32 -8.26
N ALA A 95 9.70 -2.28 -9.02
CA ALA A 95 9.68 -0.90 -8.52
C ALA A 95 8.69 -0.72 -7.35
N PHE A 96 7.50 -1.33 -7.44
CA PHE A 96 6.54 -1.37 -6.34
C PHE A 96 7.10 -2.07 -5.10
N ALA A 97 7.71 -3.25 -5.27
CA ALA A 97 8.34 -4.00 -4.18
C ALA A 97 9.45 -3.17 -3.50
N SER A 98 10.38 -2.61 -4.28
CA SER A 98 11.48 -1.80 -3.77
C SER A 98 11.00 -0.56 -3.00
N ALA A 99 9.86 0.03 -3.37
CA ALA A 99 9.29 1.14 -2.63
C ALA A 99 8.77 0.71 -1.24
N ILE A 100 8.16 -0.48 -1.13
CA ILE A 100 7.75 -1.05 0.15
C ILE A 100 8.97 -1.43 1.01
N GLU A 101 9.95 -2.09 0.41
CA GLU A 101 11.21 -2.45 1.08
C GLU A 101 11.93 -1.22 1.61
N TYR A 102 12.00 -0.15 0.80
CA TYR A 102 12.57 1.12 1.23
C TYR A 102 11.82 1.70 2.43
N PHE A 103 10.47 1.77 2.37
CA PHE A 103 9.66 2.23 3.49
C PHE A 103 9.95 1.43 4.78
N LEU A 104 9.97 0.10 4.70
CA LEU A 104 10.30 -0.78 5.82
C LEU A 104 11.74 -0.57 6.35
N SER A 105 12.70 -0.30 5.46
CA SER A 105 14.12 -0.13 5.81
C SER A 105 14.44 1.20 6.49
N THR A 106 13.68 2.25 6.19
CA THR A 106 13.96 3.59 6.74
C THR A 106 13.73 3.68 8.24
N GLY A 107 13.12 2.66 8.85
CA GLY A 107 12.66 2.72 10.23
C GLY A 107 11.80 3.95 10.48
N SER A 108 11.24 4.54 9.40
CA SER A 108 10.45 5.76 9.44
C SER A 108 9.43 5.48 10.50
N THR A 109 9.61 6.18 11.62
CA THR A 109 8.62 6.28 12.65
C THR A 109 7.36 6.56 11.87
N ILE A 110 6.42 5.62 11.83
CA ILE A 110 5.12 5.96 11.31
C ILE A 110 4.70 7.04 12.29
N THR A 111 4.83 8.32 11.91
CA THR A 111 4.57 9.46 12.79
C THR A 111 3.06 9.55 12.91
N LEU A 112 2.49 8.55 13.55
CA LEU A 112 1.10 8.43 13.86
C LEU A 112 0.99 9.17 15.18
N ARG A 113 0.54 10.42 15.11
CA ARG A 113 -0.15 10.96 16.28
C ARG A 113 -1.32 10.01 16.53
N ASP A 114 -1.18 9.12 17.50
CA ASP A 114 -2.34 8.65 18.25
C ASP A 114 -2.89 9.92 18.90
N VAL A 115 -3.87 10.54 18.23
CA VAL A 115 -4.69 11.56 18.87
C VAL A 115 -5.68 10.75 19.68
N ASP A 116 -5.44 10.67 20.98
CA ASP A 116 -6.38 10.02 21.90
C ASP A 116 -7.71 10.76 21.78
N ALA A 117 -8.82 10.06 21.56
CA ALA A 117 -10.13 10.69 21.36
C ALA A 117 -10.61 11.47 22.61
N ASN A 118 -9.93 11.27 23.75
CA ASN A 118 -10.19 11.97 25.00
C ASN A 118 -9.51 13.35 25.12
N ASP A 119 -8.58 13.72 24.22
CA ASP A 119 -7.85 15.00 24.28
C ASP A 119 -8.69 16.23 23.87
N PHE A 120 -9.96 16.03 23.48
CA PHE A 120 -10.90 17.11 23.12
C PHE A 120 -11.89 17.48 24.23
N ARG A 121 -11.74 16.96 25.46
CA ARG A 121 -12.70 17.24 26.54
C ARG A 121 -12.48 18.57 27.27
N ASP A 122 -11.39 19.30 26.99
CA ASP A 122 -11.05 20.56 27.67
C ASP A 122 -10.82 21.76 26.73
N LEU A 123 -11.55 21.84 25.61
CA LEU A 123 -11.63 23.07 24.78
C LEU A 123 -13.04 23.68 24.78
#